data_AF-A0A0H2MBX1-F1
#
_entry.id   AF-A0A0H2MBX1-F1
#
_cell.length_a   1.000
_cell.length_b   1.000
_cell.length_c   1.000
_cell.angle_alpha   90.00
_cell.angle_beta   90.00
_cell.angle_gamma   90.00
#
_symmetry.space_group_name_H-M   'P 1'
#
loop_
_entity.id
_entity.type
_entity.pdbx_description
1 polymer ?
#
loop_
_entity_poly.entity_id
_entity_poly.type
_entity_poly.pdbx_seq_one_letter_code
_entity_poly.pdbx_strand_id
1 'polypeptide(L)'
;MRENKDLRMTTKPERDIEKTYPIEDFIAKLRRLADSLEQNKSFEIQIAGERIYVPVRAIYNIEHERGDGEEEIEFQIKWDLEK
;
A
#
# COMPACT_ATOMS: atom_id res chain seq x y z
N MET A 1 36.47 11.35 19.59
CA MET A 1 35.48 11.85 18.62
C MET A 1 35.14 10.69 17.72
N ARG A 2 33.90 10.18 17.78
CA ARG A 2 33.39 9.21 16.79
C ARG A 2 32.27 9.94 16.08
N GLU A 3 32.48 10.23 14.80
CA GLU A 3 31.48 10.83 13.93
C GLU A 3 30.29 9.86 13.85
N ASN A 4 29.16 10.24 14.44
CA ASN A 4 27.88 9.61 14.15
C ASN A 4 27.54 9.99 12.72
N LYS A 5 27.76 9.03 11.82
CA LYS A 5 27.32 9.08 10.43
C LYS A 5 25.80 9.17 10.44
N ASP A 6 25.27 10.36 10.19
CA ASP A 6 23.86 10.61 9.91
C ASP A 6 23.33 9.49 9.01
N LEU A 7 22.47 8.63 9.57
CA LEU A 7 21.55 7.83 8.78
C LEU A 7 20.61 8.82 8.12
N ARG A 8 20.98 9.32 6.94
CA ARG A 8 20.06 10.09 6.11
C ARG A 8 18.90 9.15 5.77
N MET A 9 17.76 9.36 6.41
CA MET A 9 16.49 8.82 5.94
C MET A 9 16.26 9.43 4.55
N THR A 10 16.59 8.66 3.52
CA THR A 10 16.31 9.05 2.14
C THR A 10 14.80 8.99 1.97
N THR A 11 14.16 10.15 1.89
CA THR A 11 12.74 10.26 1.55
C THR A 11 12.53 9.61 0.18
N LYS A 12 11.55 8.70 0.09
CA LYS A 12 11.15 8.13 -1.20
C LYS A 12 10.62 9.26 -2.11
N PRO A 13 10.86 9.19 -3.44
CA PRO A 13 10.25 10.15 -4.36
C PRO A 13 8.72 10.04 -4.32
N GLU A 14 8.03 11.13 -4.66
CA GLU A 14 6.60 11.10 -4.91
C GLU A 14 6.26 10.09 -6.00
N ARG A 15 5.14 9.39 -5.81
CA ARG A 15 4.75 8.27 -6.66
C ARG A 15 3.22 8.20 -6.71
N ASP A 16 2.69 8.47 -7.89
CA ASP A 16 1.27 8.38 -8.20
C ASP A 16 1.09 7.52 -9.46
N ILE A 17 0.53 6.33 -9.29
CA ILE A 17 0.36 5.37 -10.38
C ILE A 17 -0.90 4.52 -10.18
N GLU A 18 -1.53 4.18 -11.30
CA GLU A 18 -2.63 3.22 -11.35
C GLU A 18 -2.24 2.00 -12.20
N LYS A 19 -2.73 0.82 -11.83
CA LYS A 19 -2.53 -0.43 -12.60
C LYS A 19 -3.76 -1.30 -12.58
N THR A 20 -4.31 -1.53 -13.78
CA THR A 20 -5.27 -2.61 -14.04
C THR A 20 -4.55 -3.95 -14.06
N TYR A 21 -5.12 -4.95 -13.41
CA TYR A 21 -4.62 -6.33 -13.39
C TYR A 21 -5.62 -7.27 -14.05
N PRO A 22 -5.16 -8.41 -14.61
CA PRO A 22 -6.04 -9.55 -14.84
C PRO A 22 -6.80 -9.93 -13.58
N ILE A 23 -8.06 -10.36 -13.71
CA ILE A 23 -8.94 -10.63 -12.57
C ILE A 23 -8.35 -11.66 -11.59
N GLU A 24 -7.63 -12.67 -12.10
CA GLU A 24 -6.97 -13.69 -11.27
C GLU A 24 -5.87 -13.09 -10.38
N ASP A 25 -5.07 -12.18 -10.93
CA ASP A 25 -4.01 -11.47 -10.20
C ASP A 25 -4.58 -10.52 -9.14
N PHE A 26 -5.68 -9.84 -9.48
CA PHE A 26 -6.40 -8.98 -8.55
C PHE A 26 -6.93 -9.78 -7.36
N ILE A 27 -7.64 -10.88 -7.64
CA ILE A 27 -8.17 -11.79 -6.61
C ILE A 27 -7.03 -12.36 -5.74
N ALA A 28 -5.91 -12.75 -6.34
CA ALA A 28 -4.78 -13.29 -5.60
C ALA A 28 -4.19 -12.26 -4.61
N LYS A 29 -4.15 -10.97 -4.99
CA LYS A 29 -3.73 -9.89 -4.08
C LYS A 29 -4.72 -9.69 -2.93
N LEU A 30 -6.02 -9.70 -3.21
CA LEU A 30 -7.06 -9.58 -2.17
C LEU A 30 -6.99 -10.71 -1.15
N ARG A 31 -6.80 -11.96 -1.59
CA ARG A 31 -6.66 -13.11 -0.66
C ARG A 31 -5.45 -12.98 0.24
N ARG A 32 -4.28 -12.62 -0.33
CA ARG A 32 -3.06 -12.41 0.47
C ARG A 32 -3.19 -11.25 1.46
N LEU A 33 -3.91 -10.20 1.09
CA LEU A 33 -4.23 -9.11 2.01
C LEU A 33 -5.11 -9.64 3.15
N ALA A 34 -6.21 -10.32 2.84
CA ALA A 34 -7.10 -10.92 3.84
C ALA A 34 -6.33 -11.84 4.81
N ASP A 35 -5.52 -12.76 4.28
CA ASP A 35 -4.68 -13.68 5.08
C ASP A 35 -3.76 -12.93 6.05
N SER A 36 -3.20 -11.79 5.62
CA SER A 36 -2.29 -10.97 6.43
C SER A 36 -3.05 -10.25 7.55
N LEU A 37 -4.24 -9.72 7.24
CA LEU A 37 -5.11 -9.05 8.21
C LEU A 37 -5.61 -10.00 9.29
N GLU A 38 -6.10 -11.17 8.91
CA GLU A 38 -6.56 -12.21 9.83
C GLU A 38 -5.46 -12.66 10.81
N GLN A 39 -4.20 -12.66 10.34
CA GLN A 39 -3.04 -13.05 11.14
C GLN A 39 -2.37 -11.88 11.89
N ASN A 40 -2.89 -10.65 11.75
CA ASN A 40 -2.27 -9.44 12.28
C ASN A 40 -0.79 -9.28 11.87
N LYS A 41 -0.48 -9.58 10.60
CA LYS A 41 0.86 -9.51 10.00
C LYS A 41 0.95 -8.37 8.99
N SER A 42 2.17 -7.91 8.73
CA SER A 42 2.42 -6.99 7.61
C SER A 42 2.08 -7.66 6.29
N PHE A 43 1.58 -6.86 5.34
CA PHE A 43 1.26 -7.31 4.00
C PHE A 43 2.33 -6.84 3.02
N GLU A 44 2.80 -7.72 2.15
CA GLU A 44 3.73 -7.38 1.07
C GLU A 44 3.01 -7.46 -0.27
N ILE A 45 3.19 -6.44 -1.11
CA ILE A 45 2.60 -6.36 -2.45
C ILE A 45 3.61 -5.78 -3.46
N GLN A 46 3.52 -6.20 -4.71
CA GLN A 46 4.26 -5.59 -5.81
C GLN A 46 3.31 -4.82 -6.72
N ILE A 47 3.63 -3.55 -6.98
CA ILE A 47 2.86 -2.65 -7.85
C ILE A 47 3.84 -1.96 -8.81
N ALA A 48 3.64 -2.12 -10.12
CA ALA A 48 4.48 -1.55 -11.17
C ALA A 48 6.00 -1.73 -10.94
N GLY A 49 6.41 -2.92 -10.50
CA GLY A 49 7.82 -3.24 -10.28
C GLY A 49 8.35 -2.91 -8.88
N GLU A 50 7.69 -2.06 -8.11
CA GLU A 50 8.09 -1.76 -6.73
C GLU A 50 7.45 -2.73 -5.74
N ARG A 51 8.27 -3.27 -4.83
CA ARG A 51 7.82 -4.04 -3.66
C ARG A 51 7.51 -3.08 -2.52
N ILE A 52 6.28 -3.15 -2.03
CA ILE A 52 5.73 -2.30 -0.98
C ILE A 52 5.43 -3.18 0.24
N TYR A 53 5.86 -2.70 1.41
CA TYR A 53 5.62 -3.33 2.70
C TYR A 53 4.61 -2.50 3.48
N VAL A 54 3.39 -3.02 3.58
CA VAL A 54 2.30 -2.41 4.35
C VAL A 54 2.48 -2.79 5.82
N PRO A 55 2.60 -1.80 6.74
CA PRO A 55 2.80 -2.08 8.14
C PRO A 55 1.50 -2.58 8.80
N VAL A 56 1.64 -3.32 9.90
CA VAL A 56 0.49 -3.79 10.73
C VAL A 56 -0.37 -2.63 11.22
N ARG A 57 0.24 -1.46 11.44
CA ARG A 57 -0.44 -0.23 11.88
C ARG A 57 -1.16 0.56 10.78
N ALA A 58 -1.27 0.02 9.57
CA ALA A 58 -2.01 0.69 8.50
C ALA A 58 -3.51 0.80 8.85
N ILE A 59 -4.15 1.82 8.28
CA ILE A 59 -5.59 2.08 8.37
C ILE A 59 -6.23 1.61 7.07
N TYR A 60 -7.38 0.95 7.19
CA TYR A 60 -8.12 0.35 6.08
C TYR A 60 -9.51 0.99 5.99
N ASN A 61 -9.81 1.60 4.84
CA ASN A 61 -11.08 2.26 4.57
C ASN A 61 -11.70 1.69 3.29
N ILE A 62 -13.01 1.85 3.15
CA ILE A 62 -13.73 1.64 1.89
C ILE A 62 -14.34 2.97 1.50
N GLU A 63 -14.00 3.46 0.32
CA GLU A 63 -14.55 4.70 -0.25
C GLU A 63 -15.49 4.34 -1.41
N HIS A 64 -16.52 5.16 -1.61
CA HIS A 64 -17.48 5.04 -2.72
C HIS A 64 -17.70 6.42 -3.30
N GLU A 65 -17.51 6.55 -4.62
CA GLU A 65 -17.64 7.80 -5.33
C GLU A 65 -18.57 7.64 -6.55
N ARG A 66 -19.32 8.70 -6.83
CA ARG A 66 -20.10 8.87 -8.06
C ARG A 66 -19.86 10.27 -8.58
N GLY A 67 -19.16 10.38 -9.71
CA GLY A 67 -18.71 11.63 -10.29
C GLY A 67 -18.17 11.40 -11.70
N ASP A 68 -18.14 12.45 -12.53
CA ASP A 68 -17.45 12.45 -13.84
C ASP A 68 -17.80 11.31 -14.82
N GLY A 69 -18.99 10.72 -14.68
CA GLY A 69 -19.46 9.62 -15.52
C GLY A 69 -19.05 8.24 -15.02
N GLU A 70 -18.49 8.16 -13.82
CA GLU A 70 -17.95 6.95 -13.21
C GLU A 70 -18.63 6.65 -11.85
N GLU A 71 -18.59 5.38 -11.48
CA GLU A 71 -19.02 4.88 -10.17
C GLU A 71 -17.96 3.93 -9.66
N GLU A 72 -17.40 4.25 -8.50
CA GLU A 72 -16.15 3.65 -8.05
C GLU A 72 -16.25 3.21 -6.60
N ILE A 73 -15.64 2.07 -6.28
CA ILE A 73 -15.42 1.60 -4.91
C ILE A 73 -13.94 1.34 -4.74
N GLU A 74 -13.32 1.98 -3.76
CA GLU A 74 -11.92 1.81 -3.46
C GLU A 74 -11.70 1.15 -2.10
N PHE A 75 -10.91 0.09 -2.09
CA PHE A 75 -10.34 -0.46 -0.86
C PHE A 75 -9.01 0.23 -0.59
N GLN A 76 -9.00 1.11 0.39
CA GLN A 76 -7.88 2.00 0.63
C GLN A 76 -7.07 1.57 1.84
N ILE A 77 -5.75 1.56 1.69
CA ILE A 77 -4.78 1.19 2.72
C ILE A 77 -3.81 2.37 2.90
N LYS A 78 -3.84 3.01 4.07
CA LYS A 78 -3.04 4.22 4.37
C LYS A 78 -2.18 4.02 5.61
N TRP A 79 -0.98 4.61 5.62
CA TRP A 79 -0.13 4.65 6.81
C TRP A 79 0.78 5.87 6.77
N ASP A 80 1.08 6.42 7.96
CA ASP A 80 2.05 7.50 8.08
C ASP A 80 3.47 6.95 8.00
N LEU A 81 4.34 7.63 7.25
CA LEU A 81 5.78 7.39 7.33
C LEU A 81 6.27 7.92 8.69
N GLU A 82 6.97 7.07 9.46
CA GLU A 82 7.63 7.52 10.67
C GLU A 82 8.63 8.65 10.33
N LYS A 83 8.68 9.68 11.19
CA LYS A 83 9.59 10.82 11.05
C LYS A 83 11.00 10.49 11.48
#